data_AF-A0A937XQB2-F1
#
_entry.id   AF-A0A937XQB2-F1
#
_cell.length_a   1.000
_cell.length_b   1.000
_cell.length_c   1.000
_cell.angle_alpha   90.00
_cell.angle_beta   90.00
_cell.angle_gamma   90.00
#
_symmetry.space_group_name_H-M   'P 1'
#
loop_
_entity.id
_entity.type
_entity.pdbx_description
1 polymer ?
#
loop_
_entity_poly.entity_id
_entity_poly.type
_entity_poly.pdbx_seq_one_letter_code
_entity_poly.pdbx_strand_id
1 'polypeptide(L)' 'FRDHRGKSARSFPSRFPLLRLDRIYTRGFVVQHTEVHHGLPWSRISDHAALSARLALA' A
#
# COMPACT_ATOMS: atom_id res chain seq x y z
N PHE A 1 -3.28 4.87 5.14
CA PHE A 1 -3.59 3.65 4.39
C PHE A 1 -3.47 2.44 5.30
N ARG A 2 -4.58 1.75 5.56
CA ARG A 2 -4.60 0.50 6.31
C ARG A 2 -4.61 -0.64 5.28
N ASP A 3 -3.85 -1.70 5.51
CA ASP A 3 -4.03 -2.96 4.80
C ASP A 3 -5.44 -3.50 5.05
N HIS A 4 -5.78 -4.58 4.37
CA HIS A 4 -7.07 -5.28 4.50
C HIS A 4 -7.38 -5.75 5.93
N ARG A 5 -6.44 -5.64 6.89
CA ARG A 5 -6.59 -5.97 8.31
C ARG A 5 -6.64 -4.73 9.22
N GLY A 6 -6.78 -3.53 8.66
CA GLY A 6 -6.94 -2.30 9.44
C GLY A 6 -5.65 -1.74 10.04
N LYS A 7 -4.47 -2.26 9.65
CA LYS A 7 -3.16 -1.78 10.14
C LYS A 7 -2.37 -1.11 9.02
N SER A 8 -1.46 -0.18 9.30
CA SER A 8 -0.65 0.45 8.23
C SER A 8 0.07 -0.61 7.39
N ALA A 9 0.02 -0.47 6.06
CA ALA A 9 0.68 -1.39 5.14
C ALA A 9 2.20 -1.41 5.39
N ARG A 10 2.80 -2.61 5.34
CA ARG A 10 4.26 -2.77 5.26
C ARG A 10 4.65 -2.62 3.80
N SER A 11 5.57 -1.73 3.50
CA SER A 11 5.96 -1.41 2.12
C SER A 11 7.47 -1.53 1.90
N PHE A 12 8.29 -1.56 2.94
CA PHE A 12 9.75 -1.63 2.79
C PHE A 12 10.36 -2.80 3.57
N PRO A 13 11.38 -3.51 3.04
CA PRO A 13 11.84 -3.47 1.64
C PRO A 13 10.88 -4.19 0.69
N SER A 14 10.86 -3.79 -0.58
CA SER A 14 9.91 -4.27 -1.61
C SER A 14 9.91 -5.78 -1.84
N ARG A 15 11.06 -6.43 -1.62
CA ARG A 15 11.20 -7.89 -1.79
C ARG A 15 10.62 -8.67 -0.61
N PHE A 16 10.62 -8.10 0.60
CA PHE A 16 10.01 -8.69 1.79
C PHE A 16 9.55 -7.57 2.75
N PRO A 17 8.31 -7.07 2.61
CA PRO A 17 7.86 -5.87 3.32
C PRO A 17 7.73 -6.10 4.82
N LEU A 18 8.58 -5.42 5.59
CA LEU A 18 8.67 -5.51 7.05
C LEU A 18 8.30 -4.19 7.74
N LEU A 19 8.74 -3.07 7.18
CA LEU A 19 8.60 -1.72 7.72
C LEU A 19 7.43 -0.97 7.06
N ARG A 20 6.83 -0.06 7.83
CA ARG A 20 5.62 0.70 7.49
C ARG A 20 5.98 2.16 7.26
N LEU A 21 6.51 2.45 6.08
CA LEU A 21 7.04 3.78 5.79
C LEU A 21 6.07 4.62 4.95
N ASP A 22 5.27 3.96 4.12
CA ASP A 22 4.40 4.64 3.15
C ASP A 22 2.94 4.70 3.60
N ARG A 23 2.25 5.81 3.28
CA ARG A 23 0.85 6.04 3.64
C ARG A 23 0.12 6.85 2.57
N ILE A 24 -1.06 6.39 2.18
CA ILE A 24 -2.07 7.17 1.42
C ILE A 24 -3.11 7.72 2.42
N TYR A 25 -3.39 9.03 2.36
CA TYR A 25 -4.42 9.71 3.13
C TYR A 25 -5.55 10.18 2.22
N THR A 26 -6.79 10.03 2.65
CA THR A 26 -7.98 10.42 1.89
C THR A 26 -8.95 11.17 2.80
N ARG A 27 -9.73 12.09 2.23
CA ARG A 27 -10.80 12.82 2.94
C ARG A 27 -11.96 13.02 1.97
N GLY A 28 -13.19 12.73 2.41
CA GLY A 28 -14.39 12.81 1.56
C GLY A 28 -14.53 11.65 0.56
N PHE A 29 -13.75 10.58 0.74
CA PHE A 29 -13.80 9.39 -0.13
C PHE A 29 -13.94 8.12 0.70
N VAL A 30 -14.73 7.18 0.17
CA VAL A 30 -14.81 5.81 0.65
C VAL A 30 -13.71 4.98 0.00
N VAL A 31 -12.95 4.26 0.81
CA VAL A 31 -11.91 3.34 0.33
C VAL A 31 -12.56 2.01 -0.04
N GLN A 32 -12.58 1.68 -1.32
CA GLN A 32 -13.23 0.46 -1.80
C GLN A 32 -12.26 -0.73 -1.88
N HIS A 33 -10.99 -0.48 -2.18
CA HIS A 33 -9.97 -1.52 -2.24
C HIS A 33 -8.57 -0.95 -1.99
N THR A 34 -7.69 -1.78 -1.45
CA THR A 34 -6.31 -1.44 -1.08
C THR A 34 -5.39 -2.63 -1.34
N GLU A 35 -4.26 -2.41 -1.99
CA GLU A 35 -3.31 -3.48 -2.30
C GLU A 35 -1.85 -3.03 -2.08
N VAL A 36 -0.99 -4.01 -1.75
CA VAL A 36 0.46 -3.84 -1.60
C VAL A 36 1.17 -4.71 -2.63
N HIS A 37 1.86 -4.06 -3.55
CA HIS A 37 2.54 -4.67 -4.68
C HIS A 37 4.01 -4.90 -4.32
N HIS A 38 4.33 -6.15 -3.98
CA HIS A 38 5.64 -6.55 -3.46
C HIS A 38 6.14 -7.82 -4.17
N GLY A 39 7.43 -8.13 -3.98
CA GLY A 39 8.08 -9.22 -4.71
C GLY A 39 8.27 -8.89 -6.19
N LEU A 40 8.54 -9.89 -7.03
CA LEU A 40 8.69 -9.67 -8.47
C LEU A 40 7.33 -9.38 -9.12
N PRO A 41 7.25 -8.47 -10.12
CA PRO A 41 8.36 -7.67 -10.69
C PRO A 41 8.71 -6.41 -9.89
N TRP A 42 7.85 -5.98 -8.96
CA TRP A 42 7.93 -4.71 -8.23
C TRP A 42 9.28 -4.48 -7.53
N SER A 43 9.86 -5.52 -6.94
CA SER A 43 11.15 -5.44 -6.25
C SER A 43 12.36 -5.24 -7.18
N ARG A 44 12.16 -5.26 -8.51
CA ARG A 44 13.18 -4.85 -9.49
C ARG A 44 13.04 -3.39 -9.93
N ILE A 45 11.92 -2.76 -9.61
CA ILE A 45 11.57 -1.39 -10.04
C ILE A 45 11.91 -0.40 -8.92
N SER A 46 11.62 -0.76 -7.66
CA SER A 46 11.89 0.07 -6.48
C SER A 46 12.25 -0.80 -5.26
N ASP A 47 12.94 -0.20 -4.30
CA ASP A 47 13.19 -0.73 -2.96
C ASP A 47 11.96 -0.59 -2.02
N HIS A 48 10.94 0.17 -2.42
CA HIS A 48 9.63 0.23 -1.79
C HIS A 48 8.57 -0.53 -2.60
N ALA A 49 7.72 -1.31 -1.93
CA ALA A 49 6.54 -1.95 -2.50
C ALA A 49 5.47 -0.90 -2.78
N ALA A 50 4.86 -0.95 -3.96
CA ALA A 50 3.87 0.06 -4.34
C ALA A 50 2.56 -0.16 -3.58
N LEU A 51 1.95 0.95 -3.13
CA LEU A 51 0.64 0.95 -2.49
C LEU A 51 -0.40 1.47 -3.49
N SER A 52 -1.49 0.73 -3.73
CA SER A 52 -2.59 1.20 -4.57
C SER A 52 -3.92 1.24 -3.80
N ALA A 53 -4.75 2.22 -4.12
CA ALA A 53 -6.06 2.41 -3.51
C ALA A 53 -7.10 2.71 -4.59
N ARG A 54 -8.27 2.05 -4.52
CA ARG A 54 -9.45 2.43 -5.30
C ARG A 54 -10.43 3.16 -4.39
N LEU A 55 -10.80 4.36 -4.81
CA LEU A 55 -11.61 5.30 -4.03
C LEU A 55 -12.92 5.59 -4.78
N ALA A 56 -13.98 5.83 -4.02
CA ALA A 56 -15.22 6.40 -4.52
C ALA A 56 -15.59 7.64 -3.71
N LEU A 57 -16.28 8.60 -4.33
CA LEU A 57 -16.81 9.75 -3.61
C LEU A 57 -17.80 9.26 -2.54
N ALA A 58 -17.73 9.85 -1.34
CA ALA A 58 -18.65 9.56 -0.25
C ALA A 58 -20.04 10.16 -0.49
#